data_AF-A0A1M4ZIN3-F1
#
_entry.id   AF-A0A1M4ZIN3-F1
#
_cell.length_a   1.000
_cell.length_b   1.000
_cell.length_c   1.000
_cell.angle_alpha   90.00
_cell.angle_beta   90.00
_cell.angle_gamma   90.00
#
_symmetry.space_group_name_H-M   'P 1'
#
loop_
_entity.id
_entity.type
_entity.pdbx_description
1 polymer ?
#
loop_
_entity_poly.entity_id
_entity_poly.type
_entity_poly.pdbx_seq_one_letter_code
_entity_poly.pdbx_strand_id
1 'polypeptide(L)'
;MSDLVRNILRLAIFIFVQAFILDKVPNLHRFVVPYLYFLFVLWLPFTTPRLTLLALGFLCGLLLDYFTMTPGLHTAACVLIAYVRPFIITLLSPKEAQEFTFREPSPKAMGWGPYSIYALILTFLHHTWLTFLQWLDFGTFMSFLIKVVATTAISMVLIVTVEILFPRKLKFRTNTA
;
A
#
# COMPACT_ATOMS: atom_id res chain seq x y z
N MET A 1 -12.09 4.13 19.70
CA MET A 1 -12.51 3.19 18.64
C MET A 1 -11.66 1.94 18.74
N SER A 2 -12.25 0.76 18.59
CA SER A 2 -11.50 -0.48 18.52
C SER A 2 -10.67 -0.55 17.24
N ASP A 3 -9.60 -1.34 17.29
CA ASP A 3 -8.60 -1.44 16.23
C ASP A 3 -9.15 -2.01 14.94
N LEU A 4 -10.08 -2.96 15.09
CA LEU A 4 -10.81 -3.56 13.98
C LEU A 4 -11.68 -2.53 13.26
N VAL A 5 -12.48 -1.74 14.00
CA VAL A 5 -13.36 -0.73 13.39
C VAL A 5 -12.54 0.29 12.60
N ARG A 6 -11.41 0.74 13.14
CA ARG A 6 -10.52 1.67 12.43
C ARG A 6 -9.98 1.09 11.12
N ASN A 7 -9.55 -0.17 11.13
CA ASN A 7 -9.00 -0.81 9.94
C ASN A 7 -10.07 -1.11 8.89
N ILE A 8 -11.28 -1.50 9.32
CA ILE A 8 -12.44 -1.70 8.42
C ILE A 8 -12.80 -0.36 7.74
N LEU A 9 -12.87 0.73 8.50
CA LEU A 9 -13.14 2.05 7.93
C LEU A 9 -12.06 2.50 6.96
N ARG A 10 -10.78 2.29 7.28
CA ARG A 10 -9.67 2.59 6.36
C ARG A 10 -9.78 1.78 5.08
N LEU A 11 -10.02 0.47 5.18
CA LEU A 11 -10.20 -0.40 4.02
C LEU A 11 -11.34 0.10 3.13
N ALA A 12 -12.50 0.37 3.72
CA ALA A 12 -13.65 0.89 2.99
C ALA A 12 -13.31 2.21 2.29
N ILE A 13 -12.77 3.20 3.02
CA ILE A 13 -12.41 4.50 2.44
C ILE A 13 -11.44 4.34 1.26
N PHE A 14 -10.38 3.55 1.42
CA PHE A 14 -9.39 3.34 0.36
C PHE A 14 -9.95 2.66 -0.87
N ILE A 15 -10.81 1.65 -0.71
CA ILE A 15 -11.48 0.98 -1.83
C ILE A 15 -12.46 1.92 -2.52
N PHE A 16 -13.26 2.68 -1.76
CA PHE A 16 -14.22 3.62 -2.34
C PHE A 16 -13.54 4.76 -3.09
N VAL A 17 -12.49 5.35 -2.51
CA VAL A 17 -11.70 6.39 -3.17
C VAL A 17 -11.07 5.85 -4.45
N GLN A 18 -10.57 4.61 -4.45
CA GLN A 18 -10.03 4.00 -5.66
C GLN A 18 -11.12 3.81 -6.72
N ALA A 19 -12.16 3.02 -6.42
CA ALA A 19 -13.15 2.57 -7.38
C ALA A 19 -14.04 3.69 -7.94
N PHE A 20 -14.40 4.69 -7.12
CA PHE A 20 -15.35 5.73 -7.49
C PHE A 20 -14.71 7.06 -7.84
N ILE A 21 -13.50 7.33 -7.38
CA ILE A 21 -12.80 8.60 -7.65
C ILE A 21 -11.65 8.35 -8.61
N LEU A 22 -10.60 7.64 -8.17
CA LEU A 22 -9.36 7.50 -8.94
C LEU A 22 -9.56 6.75 -10.26
N ASP A 23 -10.35 5.68 -10.26
CA ASP A 23 -10.63 4.90 -11.47
C ASP A 23 -11.57 5.66 -12.46
N LYS A 24 -12.19 6.76 -12.02
CA LYS A 24 -12.99 7.65 -12.88
C LYS A 24 -12.20 8.86 -13.38
N VAL A 25 -11.01 9.14 -12.83
CA VAL A 25 -10.14 10.20 -13.33
C VAL A 25 -9.63 9.79 -14.71
N PRO A 26 -9.77 10.66 -15.75
CA PRO A 26 -9.19 10.39 -17.05
C PRO A 26 -7.70 10.15 -16.93
N ASN A 27 -7.20 9.07 -17.53
CA ASN A 27 -5.77 8.77 -17.54
C ASN A 27 -5.02 9.98 -18.14
N LEU A 28 -4.24 10.69 -17.31
CA LEU A 28 -3.49 11.89 -17.71
C LEU A 28 -2.57 11.62 -18.92
N HIS A 29 -2.13 10.36 -19.03
CA HIS A 29 -1.50 9.75 -20.20
C HIS A 29 -1.80 8.24 -20.18
N ARG A 30 -1.73 7.53 -21.32
CA ARG A 30 -1.85 6.05 -21.44
C ARG A 30 -1.04 5.21 -20.43
N PHE A 31 -0.03 5.80 -19.79
CA PHE A 31 0.90 5.12 -18.90
C PHE A 31 0.73 5.48 -17.42
N VAL A 32 -0.04 6.52 -17.09
CA VAL A 32 -0.17 7.01 -15.71
C VAL A 32 -1.54 6.62 -15.19
N VAL A 33 -1.54 5.68 -14.23
CA VAL A 33 -2.74 5.23 -13.53
C VAL A 33 -2.55 5.48 -12.04
N PRO A 34 -3.39 6.30 -11.38
CA PRO A 34 -3.28 6.58 -9.96
C PRO A 34 -3.85 5.42 -9.14
N TYR A 35 -3.00 4.76 -8.37
CA TYR A 35 -3.41 3.72 -7.43
C TYR A 35 -3.05 4.13 -6.00
N LEU A 36 -4.00 4.01 -5.09
CA LEU A 36 -3.83 4.37 -3.69
C LEU A 36 -4.36 3.32 -2.71
N TYR A 37 -5.28 2.45 -3.13
CA TYR A 37 -5.95 1.50 -2.24
C TYR A 37 -5.00 0.60 -1.43
N PHE A 38 -3.89 0.18 -2.04
CA PHE A 38 -2.90 -0.71 -1.41
C PHE A 38 -2.16 -0.05 -0.24
N LEU A 39 -2.27 1.28 -0.08
CA LEU A 39 -1.78 2.01 1.09
C LEU A 39 -2.39 1.46 2.39
N PHE A 40 -3.60 0.89 2.34
CA PHE A 40 -4.19 0.13 3.44
C PHE A 40 -3.24 -0.95 3.97
N VAL A 41 -2.64 -1.75 3.08
CA VAL A 41 -1.71 -2.84 3.45
C VAL A 41 -0.44 -2.28 4.07
N LEU A 42 0.07 -1.17 3.55
CA LEU A 42 1.25 -0.49 4.09
C LEU A 42 0.98 0.00 5.52
N TRP A 43 -0.20 0.55 5.77
CA TRP A 43 -0.63 1.13 7.06
C TRP A 43 -1.01 0.12 8.14
N LEU A 44 -0.98 -1.18 7.86
CA LEU A 44 -1.32 -2.18 8.87
C LEU A 44 -0.33 -2.14 10.07
N PRO A 45 -0.74 -2.55 11.28
CA PRO A 45 0.15 -2.53 12.44
C PRO A 45 1.40 -3.40 12.26
N PHE A 46 2.51 -3.03 12.93
CA PHE A 46 3.75 -3.82 12.93
C PHE A 46 3.54 -5.22 13.53
N THR A 47 2.67 -5.33 14.52
CA THR A 47 2.37 -6.57 15.26
C THR A 47 1.42 -7.51 14.53
N THR A 48 1.04 -7.22 13.28
CA THR A 48 0.09 -8.04 12.54
C THR A 48 0.73 -9.39 12.17
N PRO A 49 0.15 -10.53 12.56
CA PRO A 49 0.67 -11.84 12.17
C PRO A 49 0.73 -12.01 10.65
N ARG A 50 1.72 -12.77 10.17
CA ARG A 50 1.96 -12.96 8.72
C ARG A 50 0.73 -13.47 7.98
N LEU A 51 0.04 -14.47 8.54
CA LEU A 51 -1.16 -15.04 7.93
C LEU A 51 -2.30 -14.02 7.81
N THR A 52 -2.52 -13.23 8.87
CA THR A 52 -3.52 -12.15 8.87
C THR A 52 -3.16 -11.07 7.86
N LEU A 53 -1.88 -10.71 7.74
CA LEU A 53 -1.43 -9.72 6.77
C LEU A 53 -1.70 -10.17 5.32
N LEU A 54 -1.41 -11.45 5.01
CA LEU A 54 -1.73 -12.04 3.70
C LEU A 54 -3.23 -12.09 3.44
N ALA A 55 -4.03 -12.53 4.42
CA ALA A 55 -5.48 -12.57 4.30
C ALA A 55 -6.09 -11.18 4.08
N LEU A 56 -5.60 -10.16 4.78
CA LEU A 56 -6.03 -8.77 4.59
C LEU A 56 -5.59 -8.21 3.24
N GLY A 57 -4.39 -8.55 2.76
CA GLY A 57 -3.94 -8.20 1.41
C GLY A 57 -4.81 -8.84 0.34
N PHE A 58 -5.12 -10.14 0.49
CA PHE A 58 -6.02 -10.88 -0.38
C PHE A 58 -7.40 -10.23 -0.43
N LEU A 59 -8.02 -9.97 0.72
CA LEU A 59 -9.33 -9.33 0.80
C LEU A 59 -9.33 -7.92 0.19
N CYS A 60 -8.29 -7.13 0.43
CA CYS A 60 -8.17 -5.78 -0.12
C CYS A 60 -8.13 -5.79 -1.65
N GLY A 61 -7.30 -6.66 -2.25
CA GLY A 61 -7.24 -6.79 -3.70
C GLY A 61 -8.51 -7.39 -4.28
N LEU A 62 -9.11 -8.40 -3.64
CA LEU A 62 -10.34 -9.06 -4.11
C LEU A 62 -11.52 -8.09 -4.16
N LEU A 63 -11.66 -7.23 -3.14
CA LEU A 63 -12.69 -6.21 -3.12
C LEU A 63 -12.53 -5.24 -4.29
N LEU A 64 -11.29 -4.79 -4.57
CA LEU A 64 -11.06 -3.90 -5.70
C LEU A 64 -11.31 -4.60 -7.03
N ASP A 65 -10.82 -5.83 -7.20
CA ASP A 65 -11.01 -6.65 -8.40
C ASP A 65 -12.50 -6.81 -8.77
N TYR A 66 -13.39 -6.86 -7.77
CA TYR A 66 -14.83 -6.89 -7.98
C TYR A 66 -15.37 -5.58 -8.58
N PHE A 67 -14.88 -4.42 -8.14
CA PHE A 67 -15.30 -3.12 -8.68
C PHE A 67 -14.68 -2.83 -10.06
N THR A 68 -13.44 -3.25 -10.28
CA THR A 68 -12.71 -3.01 -11.54
C THR A 68 -12.98 -4.08 -12.60
N MET A 69 -13.70 -5.16 -12.26
CA MET A 69 -13.95 -6.31 -13.14
C MET A 69 -12.65 -6.97 -13.64
N THR A 70 -11.59 -6.96 -12.82
CA THR A 70 -10.29 -7.56 -13.14
C THR A 70 -9.95 -8.69 -12.16
N PRO A 71 -10.67 -9.82 -12.18
CA PRO A 71 -10.59 -10.83 -11.14
C PRO A 71 -9.15 -11.33 -10.92
N GLY A 72 -8.65 -11.20 -9.70
CA GLY A 72 -7.35 -11.73 -9.27
C GLY A 72 -6.14 -10.83 -9.54
N LEU A 73 -6.29 -9.77 -10.33
CA LEU A 73 -5.17 -8.92 -10.72
C LEU A 73 -4.62 -8.11 -9.53
N HIS A 74 -5.48 -7.34 -8.87
CA HIS A 74 -5.13 -6.56 -7.68
C HIS A 74 -4.88 -7.48 -6.49
N THR A 75 -5.62 -8.58 -6.39
CA THR A 75 -5.41 -9.62 -5.37
C THR A 75 -3.97 -10.14 -5.36
N ALA A 76 -3.44 -10.53 -6.52
CA ALA A 76 -2.08 -11.06 -6.62
C ALA A 76 -1.03 -10.02 -6.20
N ALA A 77 -1.18 -8.77 -6.65
CA ALA A 77 -0.26 -7.69 -6.31
C ALA A 77 -0.31 -7.32 -4.82
N CYS A 78 -1.49 -7.30 -4.21
CA CYS A 78 -1.66 -7.02 -2.77
C CYS A 78 -1.09 -8.12 -1.87
N VAL A 79 -1.27 -9.39 -2.25
CA VAL A 79 -0.70 -10.52 -1.51
C VAL A 79 0.83 -10.50 -1.58
N LEU A 80 1.42 -10.19 -2.74
CA LEU A 80 2.87 -10.06 -2.89
C LEU A 80 3.45 -9.01 -1.93
N ILE A 81 2.91 -7.79 -1.91
CA ILE A 81 3.42 -6.75 -1.01
C ILE A 81 3.15 -7.09 0.45
N ALA A 82 2.04 -7.75 0.78
CA ALA A 82 1.75 -8.21 2.14
C ALA A 82 2.78 -9.23 2.62
N TYR A 83 3.25 -10.11 1.73
CA TYR A 83 4.30 -11.08 2.01
C TYR A 83 5.67 -10.42 2.23
N VAL A 84 6.05 -9.49 1.34
CA VAL A 84 7.38 -8.84 1.36
C VAL A 84 7.50 -7.80 2.48
N ARG A 85 6.39 -7.16 2.85
CA ARG A 85 6.35 -6.05 3.82
C ARG A 85 7.12 -6.29 5.12
N PRO A 86 6.94 -7.40 5.86
CA PRO A 86 7.66 -7.61 7.11
C PRO A 86 9.19 -7.58 6.94
N PHE A 87 9.71 -8.16 5.85
CA PHE A 87 11.13 -8.18 5.56
C PHE A 87 11.70 -6.76 5.36
N ILE A 88 11.00 -5.93 4.57
CA ILE A 88 11.42 -4.54 4.31
C ILE A 88 11.38 -3.69 5.58
N ILE A 89 10.35 -3.89 6.42
CA ILE A 89 10.25 -3.21 7.71
C ILE A 89 11.44 -3.58 8.61
N THR A 90 11.78 -4.87 8.71
CA THR A 90 12.91 -5.31 9.52
C THR A 90 14.25 -4.75 9.04
N LEU A 91 14.41 -4.56 7.72
CA LEU A 91 15.62 -4.00 7.12
C LEU A 91 15.77 -2.48 7.35
N LEU A 92 14.67 -1.73 7.27
CA LEU A 92 14.68 -0.27 7.28
C LEU A 92 14.36 0.36 8.64
N SER A 93 13.71 -0.37 9.53
CA SER A 93 13.26 0.16 10.82
C SER A 93 14.33 -0.06 11.90
N PRO A 94 14.79 0.99 12.61
CA PRO A 94 15.64 0.83 13.79
C PRO A 94 14.97 -0.12 14.79
N LYS A 95 15.73 -0.98 15.48
CA LYS A 95 15.18 -1.95 16.44
C LYS A 95 14.23 -1.28 17.47
N GLU A 96 14.52 -0.05 17.87
CA GLU A 96 13.69 0.75 18.79
C GLU A 96 12.29 1.12 18.25
N ALA A 97 12.15 1.29 16.92
CA ALA A 97 10.86 1.55 16.28
C ALA A 97 10.02 0.27 16.17
N GLN A 98 10.66 -0.90 16.17
CA GLN A 98 10.01 -2.21 16.16
C GLN A 98 9.55 -2.64 17.56
N GLU A 99 10.25 -2.18 18.61
CA GLU A 99 10.02 -2.73 19.95
C GLU A 99 8.78 -2.16 20.64
N PHE A 100 8.60 -0.88 20.96
CA PHE A 100 7.43 -0.50 21.79
C PHE A 100 6.80 0.89 21.61
N THR A 101 7.35 1.75 20.74
CA THR A 101 6.95 3.17 20.72
C THR A 101 5.78 3.47 19.78
N PHE A 102 5.73 2.80 18.62
CA PHE A 102 4.78 3.11 17.55
C PHE A 102 4.02 1.90 17.03
N ARG A 103 2.76 2.12 16.70
CA ARG A 103 1.83 1.03 16.38
C ARG A 103 1.81 0.63 14.89
N GLU A 104 2.04 1.58 14.00
CA GLU A 104 1.91 1.41 12.55
C GLU A 104 3.02 2.18 11.82
N PRO A 105 3.47 1.70 10.64
CA PRO A 105 4.46 2.40 9.84
C PRO A 105 3.95 3.78 9.45
N SER A 106 4.78 4.78 9.69
CA SER A 106 4.48 6.16 9.37
C SER A 106 5.78 6.97 9.36
N PRO A 107 5.79 8.15 8.71
CA PRO A 107 6.93 9.06 8.78
C PRO A 107 7.30 9.44 10.22
N LYS A 108 6.32 9.51 11.13
CA LYS A 108 6.54 9.78 12.55
C LYS A 108 7.13 8.58 13.32
N ALA A 109 6.85 7.35 12.87
CA ALA A 109 7.36 6.13 13.52
C ALA A 109 8.77 5.75 13.07
N MET A 110 9.06 5.89 11.77
CA MET A 110 10.33 5.41 11.17
C MET A 110 11.24 6.56 10.70
N GLY A 111 10.76 7.81 10.73
CA GLY A 111 11.38 8.92 10.02
C GLY A 111 10.98 8.96 8.54
N TRP A 112 10.99 10.15 7.94
CA TRP A 112 10.60 10.35 6.54
C TRP A 112 11.49 9.56 5.56
N GLY A 113 12.80 9.46 5.81
CA GLY A 113 13.72 8.72 4.94
C GLY A 113 13.38 7.24 4.84
N PRO A 114 13.47 6.46 5.94
CA PRO A 114 13.16 5.03 5.95
C PRO A 114 11.72 4.73 5.52
N TYR A 115 10.75 5.56 5.92
CA TYR A 115 9.36 5.40 5.50
C TYR A 115 9.17 5.58 3.99
N SER A 116 9.83 6.58 3.38
CA SER A 116 9.71 6.82 1.94
C SER A 116 10.35 5.69 1.13
N ILE A 117 11.48 5.16 1.58
CA ILE A 117 12.13 3.99 0.95
C ILE A 117 11.23 2.74 1.08
N TYR A 118 10.65 2.53 2.26
CA TYR A 118 9.68 1.46 2.52
C TYR A 118 8.48 1.54 1.56
N ALA A 119 7.85 2.72 1.47
CA ALA A 119 6.70 2.93 0.59
C ALA A 119 7.09 2.77 -0.88
N LEU A 120 8.25 3.29 -1.29
CA LEU A 120 8.76 3.19 -2.65
C LEU A 120 8.96 1.74 -3.09
N ILE A 121 9.66 0.93 -2.29
CA ILE A 121 9.95 -0.47 -2.63
C ILE A 121 8.65 -1.26 -2.78
N LEU A 122 7.73 -1.14 -1.83
CA LEU A 122 6.46 -1.89 -1.91
C LEU A 122 5.57 -1.39 -3.05
N THR A 123 5.51 -0.09 -3.29
CA THR A 123 4.73 0.48 -4.41
C THR A 123 5.31 0.02 -5.75
N PHE A 124 6.63 0.03 -5.89
CA PHE A 124 7.30 -0.44 -7.09
C PHE A 124 7.05 -1.93 -7.34
N LEU A 125 7.15 -2.77 -6.31
CA LEU A 125 6.84 -4.20 -6.41
C LEU A 125 5.38 -4.45 -6.80
N HIS A 126 4.45 -3.71 -6.19
CA HIS A 126 3.02 -3.78 -6.50
C HIS A 126 2.75 -3.50 -7.98
N HIS A 127 3.24 -2.37 -8.49
CA HIS A 127 3.01 -1.96 -9.88
C HIS A 127 3.76 -2.81 -10.89
N THR A 128 4.97 -3.26 -10.55
CA THR A 128 5.72 -4.22 -11.38
C THR A 128 4.91 -5.48 -11.57
N TRP A 129 4.40 -6.07 -10.48
CA TRP A 129 3.64 -7.30 -10.55
C TRP A 129 2.29 -7.13 -11.24
N LEU A 130 1.55 -6.08 -10.90
CA LEU A 130 0.27 -5.76 -11.53
C LEU A 130 0.42 -5.52 -13.03
N THR A 131 1.40 -4.70 -13.43
CA THR A 131 1.64 -4.43 -14.85
C THR A 131 2.16 -5.67 -15.56
N PHE A 132 2.95 -6.51 -14.89
CA PHE A 132 3.47 -7.75 -15.47
C PHE A 132 2.32 -8.71 -15.82
N LEU A 133 1.38 -8.89 -14.89
CA LEU A 133 0.18 -9.71 -15.12
C LEU A 133 -0.73 -9.14 -16.22
N GLN A 134 -0.85 -7.81 -16.32
CA GLN A 134 -1.55 -7.17 -17.44
C GLN A 134 -0.80 -7.32 -18.77
N TRP A 135 0.52 -7.32 -18.74
CA TRP A 135 1.40 -7.30 -19.92
C TRP A 135 1.57 -8.67 -20.57
N LEU A 136 1.19 -9.76 -19.89
CA LEU A 136 1.14 -11.11 -20.47
C LEU A 136 0.25 -11.19 -21.73
N ASP A 137 -0.60 -10.19 -21.95
CA ASP A 137 -1.43 -10.06 -23.14
C ASP A 137 -0.66 -9.38 -24.30
N PHE A 138 -0.28 -8.09 -24.23
CA PHE A 138 0.44 -7.42 -25.36
C PHE A 138 1.23 -6.15 -24.94
N GLY A 139 2.50 -6.01 -25.38
CA GLY A 139 3.25 -4.76 -25.32
C GLY A 139 4.76 -4.88 -25.56
N THR A 140 5.48 -3.76 -25.64
CA THR A 140 6.95 -3.75 -25.64
C THR A 140 7.50 -3.64 -24.21
N PHE A 141 8.68 -4.21 -23.95
CA PHE A 141 9.36 -4.11 -22.64
C PHE A 141 9.56 -2.66 -22.19
N MET A 142 9.85 -1.75 -23.13
CA MET A 142 9.99 -0.33 -22.83
C MET A 142 8.67 0.29 -22.33
N SER A 143 7.53 -0.10 -22.92
CA SER A 143 6.22 0.39 -22.48
C SER A 143 5.86 -0.12 -21.08
N PHE A 144 6.23 -1.37 -20.77
CA PHE A 144 6.10 -1.93 -19.42
C PHE A 144 6.89 -1.09 -18.41
N LEU A 145 8.18 -0.83 -18.68
CA LEU A 145 9.04 -0.10 -17.76
C LEU A 145 8.55 1.33 -17.52
N ILE A 146 8.18 2.04 -18.58
CA ILE A 146 7.63 3.40 -18.50
C ILE A 146 6.35 3.41 -17.65
N LYS A 147 5.45 2.46 -17.88
CA LYS A 147 4.19 2.36 -17.12
C LYS A 147 4.45 2.09 -15.64
N VAL A 148 5.33 1.15 -15.29
CA VAL A 148 5.67 0.84 -13.90
C VAL A 148 6.28 2.06 -13.19
N VAL A 149 7.26 2.73 -13.82
CA VAL A 149 7.91 3.90 -13.22
C VAL A 149 6.92 5.05 -13.06
N ALA A 150 6.11 5.33 -14.08
CA ALA A 150 5.16 6.44 -14.05
C ALA A 150 4.01 6.21 -13.04
N THR A 151 3.45 5.00 -12.98
CA THR A 151 2.43 4.62 -11.98
C THR A 151 2.99 4.62 -10.56
N THR A 152 4.24 4.18 -10.37
CA THR A 152 4.94 4.27 -9.08
C THR A 152 5.12 5.72 -8.66
N ALA A 153 5.59 6.59 -9.56
CA ALA A 153 5.80 8.00 -9.26
C ALA A 153 4.51 8.71 -8.82
N ILE A 154 3.41 8.55 -9.58
CA ILE A 154 2.14 9.18 -9.22
C ILE A 154 1.58 8.61 -7.90
N SER A 155 1.70 7.31 -7.68
CA SER A 155 1.25 6.67 -6.44
C SER A 155 2.06 7.19 -5.24
N MET A 156 3.37 7.38 -5.38
CA MET A 156 4.21 7.96 -4.33
C MET A 156 3.80 9.39 -3.98
N VAL A 157 3.49 10.23 -4.97
CA VAL A 157 2.98 11.59 -4.74
C VAL A 157 1.66 11.55 -3.96
N LEU A 158 0.74 10.65 -4.33
CA LEU A 158 -0.53 10.47 -3.61
C LEU A 158 -0.31 9.98 -2.17
N ILE A 159 0.58 9.01 -1.96
CA ILE A 159 0.93 8.49 -0.64
C ILE A 159 1.44 9.63 0.25
N VAL A 160 2.42 10.41 -0.23
CA VAL A 160 2.96 11.55 0.53
C VAL A 160 1.88 12.58 0.84
N THR A 161 0.99 12.85 -0.12
CA THR A 161 -0.14 13.77 0.07
C THR A 161 -1.07 13.29 1.19
N VAL A 162 -1.43 12.00 1.19
CA VAL A 162 -2.28 11.40 2.23
C VAL A 162 -1.58 11.40 3.59
N GLU A 163 -0.27 11.13 3.64
CA GLU A 163 0.53 11.17 4.88
C GLU A 163 0.56 12.56 5.52
N ILE A 164 0.67 13.61 4.71
CA ILE A 164 0.69 15.01 5.19
C ILE A 164 -0.70 15.48 5.58
N LEU A 165 -1.72 15.16 4.77
CA LEU A 165 -3.09 15.65 4.99
C LEU A 165 -3.78 14.96 6.17
N PHE A 166 -3.44 13.69 6.42
CA PHE A 166 -4.03 12.87 7.47
C PHE A 166 -2.96 12.35 8.44
N PRO A 167 -2.31 13.24 9.21
CA PRO A 167 -1.27 12.85 10.15
C PRO A 167 -1.87 11.93 11.22
N ARG A 168 -1.36 10.70 11.28
CA ARG A 168 -1.89 9.68 12.20
C ARG A 168 -1.47 10.01 13.62
N LYS A 169 -2.44 10.14 14.53
CA LYS A 169 -2.20 10.31 15.97
C LYS A 169 -1.64 9.00 16.54
N LEU A 170 -0.31 8.90 16.56
CA LEU A 170 0.38 7.78 17.19
C LEU A 170 0.29 7.95 18.71
N LYS A 171 -0.34 6.97 19.36
CA LYS A 171 -0.42 6.88 20.82
C LYS A 171 0.79 6.08 21.30
N PHE A 172 1.64 6.68 22.13
CA PHE A 172 2.72 5.98 22.82
C PHE A 172 2.11 4.84 23.65
N ARG A 173 2.64 3.62 23.52
CA ARG A 173 2.35 2.55 24.48
C ARG A 173 3.37 2.71 25.61
N THR A 174 3.02 3.46 26.65
CA THR A 174 3.76 3.37 27.90
C THR A 174 3.46 2.00 28.51
N ASN A 175 4.47 1.13 28.60
CA ASN A 175 4.42 -0.02 29.50
C ASN A 175 4.47 0.54 30.92
N THR A 176 3.32 0.96 31.45
CA THR A 176 3.09 1.05 32.89
C THR A 176 2.15 -0.09 33.23
N ALA A 177 2.77 -1.22 33.56
CA ALA A 177 2.16 -2.22 34.43
C ALA A 177 2.31 -1.72 35.88
#